data_AF-A0A0S4MT55-F1
#
_entry.id   AF-A0A0S4MT55-F1
#
_cell.length_a   1.000
_cell.length_b   1.000
_cell.length_c   1.000
_cell.angle_alpha   90.00
_cell.angle_beta   90.00
_cell.angle_gamma   90.00
#
_symmetry.space_group_name_H-M   'P 1'
#
loop_
_entity.id
_entity.type
_entity.pdbx_description
1 polymer ?
#
loop_
_entity_poly.entity_id
_entity_poly.type
_entity_poly.pdbx_seq_one_letter_code
_entity_poly.pdbx_strand_id
1 'polypeptide(L)'
;RDLNILNELKFAREFYENVSDEELLKIATLNGAKALGFDNICGSIERGKDSDLIYFIIPSDLKKSEIYKFIFRSNMCSRLR
;
A
#
# COMPACT_ATOMS: atom_id res chain seq x y z
N ARG A 1 -3.79 3.67 20.43
CA ARG A 1 -3.02 3.11 19.29
C ARG A 1 -3.84 3.40 18.05
N ASP A 2 -3.24 4.03 17.04
CA ASP A 2 -3.96 4.35 15.81
C ASP A 2 -3.92 3.11 14.90
N LEU A 3 -5.05 2.70 14.31
CA LEU A 3 -5.20 1.50 13.48
C LEU A 3 -4.87 1.80 12.01
N ASN A 4 -3.78 2.55 11.78
CA ASN A 4 -3.42 3.06 10.47
C ASN A 4 -2.29 2.24 9.84
N ILE A 5 -2.63 1.40 8.87
CA ILE A 5 -1.67 0.54 8.16
C ILE A 5 -0.53 1.33 7.49
N LEU A 6 -0.78 2.53 6.95
CA LEU A 6 0.31 3.30 6.34
C LEU A 6 1.34 3.77 7.39
N ASN A 7 0.91 4.06 8.62
CA ASN A 7 1.83 4.36 9.71
C ASN A 7 2.65 3.13 10.13
N GLU A 8 2.02 1.96 10.19
CA GLU A 8 2.72 0.69 10.47
C GLU A 8 3.76 0.37 9.37
N LEU A 9 3.43 0.64 8.10
CA LEU A 9 4.39 0.50 6.99
C LEU A 9 5.54 1.51 7.07
N LYS A 10 5.27 2.76 7.46
CA LYS A 10 6.32 3.78 7.71
C LYS A 10 7.26 3.32 8.81
N PHE A 11 6.72 2.75 9.88
CA PHE A 11 7.52 2.15 10.95
C PHE A 11 8.36 0.98 10.41
N ALA A 12 7.75 0.02 9.69
CA ALA A 12 8.49 -1.10 9.10
C ALA A 12 9.64 -0.65 8.17
N ARG A 13 9.42 0.41 7.39
CA ARG A 13 10.44 1.02 6.52
C ARG A 13 11.71 1.43 7.28
N GLU A 14 11.59 1.89 8.52
CA GLU A 14 12.73 2.30 9.36
C GLU A 14 13.58 1.11 9.82
N PHE A 15 12.99 -0.08 9.97
CA PHE A 15 13.69 -1.28 10.44
C PHE A 15 14.15 -2.20 9.32
N TYR A 16 13.52 -2.12 8.15
CA TYR A 16 13.77 -3.00 7.00
C TYR A 16 14.26 -2.20 5.79
N GLU A 17 15.43 -1.56 5.91
CA GLU A 17 16.01 -0.69 4.87
C GLU A 17 16.23 -1.37 3.51
N ASN A 18 16.40 -2.69 3.49
CA ASN A 18 16.59 -3.47 2.26
C ASN A 18 15.29 -3.81 1.53
N VAL A 19 14.13 -3.49 2.12
CA VAL A 19 12.81 -3.72 1.52
C VAL A 19 12.37 -2.43 0.83
N SER A 20 12.03 -2.52 -0.46
CA SER A 20 11.61 -1.34 -1.22
C SER A 20 10.24 -0.82 -0.78
N ASP A 21 9.99 0.47 -0.99
CA ASP A 21 8.67 1.09 -0.73
C ASP A 21 7.54 0.36 -1.51
N GLU A 22 7.83 -0.15 -2.71
CA GLU A 22 6.88 -0.98 -3.48
C GLU A 22 6.57 -2.30 -2.77
N GLU A 23 7.60 -2.99 -2.28
CA GLU A 23 7.43 -4.28 -1.61
C GLU A 23 6.69 -4.12 -0.28
N LEU A 24 6.92 -3.03 0.45
CA LEU A 24 6.14 -2.68 1.64
C LEU A 24 4.64 -2.52 1.34
N LEU A 25 4.27 -1.90 0.21
CA LEU A 25 2.86 -1.85 -0.20
C LEU A 25 2.31 -3.22 -0.58
N LYS A 26 3.12 -4.09 -1.20
CA LYS A 26 2.70 -5.48 -1.47
C LYS A 26 2.49 -6.26 -0.18
N ILE A 27 3.29 -6.05 0.86
CA ILE A 27 3.09 -6.63 2.20
C ILE A 27 1.72 -6.26 2.75
N ALA A 28 1.31 -4.99 2.63
CA ALA A 28 -0.02 -4.55 3.06
C ALA A 28 -1.17 -4.92 2.13
N THR A 29 -0.91 -5.56 0.99
CA THR A 29 -1.92 -5.93 -0.02
C THR A 29 -1.76 -7.39 -0.44
N LEU A 30 -1.17 -7.65 -1.61
CA LEU A 30 -1.09 -8.97 -2.22
C LEU A 30 -0.37 -10.00 -1.36
N ASN A 31 0.77 -9.66 -0.78
CA ASN A 31 1.56 -10.60 0.02
C ASN A 31 0.89 -10.88 1.36
N GLY A 32 0.23 -9.87 1.97
CA GLY A 32 -0.60 -10.07 3.16
C GLY A 32 -1.79 -10.99 2.88
N ALA A 33 -2.48 -10.79 1.75
CA ALA A 33 -3.58 -11.65 1.33
C ALA A 33 -3.10 -13.10 1.09
N LYS A 34 -1.98 -13.28 0.40
CA LYS A 34 -1.36 -14.61 0.19
C LYS A 34 -0.99 -15.30 1.51
N ALA A 35 -0.38 -14.57 2.44
CA ALA A 35 0.01 -15.11 3.74
C ALA A 35 -1.19 -15.62 4.56
N LEU A 36 -2.37 -15.04 4.34
CA LEU A 36 -3.62 -15.41 5.01
C LEU A 36 -4.54 -16.32 4.17
N GLY A 37 -4.18 -16.65 2.93
CA GLY A 37 -5.00 -17.46 2.02
C GLY A 37 -6.22 -16.72 1.42
N PHE A 38 -6.19 -15.39 1.38
CA PHE A 38 -7.26 -14.53 0.85
C PHE A 38 -6.96 -13.92 -0.51
N ASP A 39 -5.86 -14.29 -1.18
CA ASP A 39 -5.46 -13.71 -2.45
C ASP A 39 -6.41 -14.02 -3.61
N ASN A 40 -7.29 -15.01 -3.47
CA ASN A 40 -8.40 -15.27 -4.39
C ASN A 40 -9.59 -14.30 -4.21
N ILE A 41 -9.62 -13.56 -3.09
CA ILE A 41 -10.71 -12.65 -2.71
C ILE A 41 -10.24 -11.18 -2.81
N CYS A 42 -9.03 -10.86 -2.34
CA CYS A 42 -8.53 -9.49 -2.25
C CYS A 42 -7.00 -9.38 -2.46
N GLY A 43 -6.46 -8.17 -2.31
CA GLY A 43 -5.01 -7.90 -2.33
C GLY A 43 -4.43 -7.54 -3.70
N SER A 44 -5.19 -7.67 -4.80
CA SER A 44 -4.82 -7.15 -6.12
C SER A 44 -6.03 -6.66 -6.91
N ILE A 45 -5.77 -5.85 -7.94
CA ILE A 45 -6.79 -5.31 -8.84
C ILE A 45 -6.96 -6.25 -10.02
N GLU A 46 -7.83 -7.23 -9.87
CA GLU A 46 -8.12 -8.28 -10.85
C GLU A 46 -9.63 -8.54 -10.93
N ARG A 47 -10.13 -9.05 -12.07
CA ARG A 47 -11.55 -9.37 -12.23
C ARG A 47 -11.97 -10.49 -11.27
N GLY A 48 -13.13 -10.35 -10.64
CA GLY A 48 -13.71 -11.35 -9.74
C GLY A 48 -13.27 -11.24 -8.28
N LYS A 49 -12.36 -10.30 -7.95
CA LYS A 49 -11.98 -9.96 -6.57
C LYS A 49 -12.83 -8.82 -6.01
N ASP A 50 -12.88 -8.72 -4.69
CA ASP A 50 -13.58 -7.64 -3.98
C ASP A 50 -12.92 -6.28 -4.26
N SER A 51 -13.74 -5.26 -4.47
CA SER A 51 -13.31 -3.92 -4.87
C SER A 51 -12.97 -3.01 -3.66
N ASP A 52 -12.19 -3.53 -2.72
CA ASP A 52 -11.69 -2.77 -1.57
C ASP A 52 -10.47 -1.92 -1.97
N LEU A 53 -10.73 -0.66 -2.35
CA LEU A 53 -9.72 0.22 -2.92
C LEU A 53 -9.38 1.41 -2.02
N ILE A 54 -8.09 1.73 -1.99
CA ILE A 54 -7.54 2.95 -1.40
C ILE A 54 -6.89 3.75 -2.54
N TYR A 55 -7.02 5.07 -2.49
CA TYR A 55 -6.39 5.94 -3.47
C TYR A 55 -5.57 7.05 -2.80
N PHE A 56 -4.56 7.50 -3.53
CA PHE A 56 -3.72 8.63 -3.16
C PHE A 56 -3.86 9.72 -4.23
N ILE A 57 -4.02 10.96 -3.78
CA ILE A 57 -3.93 12.12 -4.67
C ILE A 57 -2.44 12.43 -4.82
N ILE A 58 -1.94 12.44 -6.06
CA ILE A 58 -0.54 12.72 -6.38
C ILE A 58 -0.43 13.94 -7.31
N PRO A 59 0.70 14.68 -7.27
CA PRO A 59 0.98 15.72 -8.26
C PRO A 59 0.94 15.16 -9.68
N SER A 60 0.39 15.93 -10.62
CA SER A 60 0.22 15.50 -12.02
C SER A 60 1.54 15.30 -12.76
N ASP A 61 2.60 15.96 -12.32
CA ASP A 61 3.95 15.92 -12.89
C ASP A 61 4.87 14.91 -12.18
N LEU A 62 4.35 14.14 -11.21
CA LEU A 62 5.14 13.17 -10.46
C LEU A 62 5.61 12.02 -11.35
N LYS A 63 6.91 11.76 -11.35
CA LYS A 63 7.49 10.63 -12.12
C LYS A 63 7.07 9.31 -11.50
N LYS A 64 6.84 8.30 -12.33
CA LYS A 64 6.46 6.95 -11.89
C LYS A 64 7.43 6.36 -10.86
N SER A 65 8.73 6.61 -11.03
CA SER A 65 9.78 6.16 -10.11
C SER A 65 9.71 6.77 -8.71
N GLU A 66 8.98 7.88 -8.54
CA GLU A 66 8.89 8.63 -7.28
C GLU A 66 7.57 8.39 -6.54
N ILE A 67 6.60 7.71 -7.17
CA ILE A 67 5.26 7.48 -6.63
C ILE A 67 5.32 6.80 -5.25
N TYR A 68 6.04 5.69 -5.13
CA TYR A 68 6.11 4.96 -3.86
C TYR A 68 6.72 5.81 -2.76
N LYS A 69 7.84 6.49 -3.05
CA LYS A 69 8.48 7.41 -2.12
C LYS A 69 7.57 8.56 -1.70
N PHE A 70 6.76 9.08 -2.63
CA PHE A 70 5.78 10.13 -2.36
C PHE A 70 4.67 9.63 -1.42
N ILE A 71 4.13 8.44 -1.65
CA ILE A 71 3.10 7.82 -0.79
C ILE A 71 3.60 7.72 0.66
N PHE A 72 4.83 7.22 0.86
CA PHE A 72 5.40 7.08 2.20
C PHE A 72 5.79 8.41 2.87
N ARG A 73 5.98 9.48 2.11
CA ARG A 73 6.17 10.85 2.66
C ARG A 73 4.84 11.56 2.95
N SER A 74 3.76 11.09 2.35
CA SER A 74 2.44 11.73 2.46
C SER A 74 1.77 11.40 3.79
N ASN A 75 1.02 12.37 4.30
CA ASN A 75 0.15 12.20 5.48
C ASN A 75 -1.33 12.02 5.11
N MET A 76 -1.66 12.04 3.81
CA MET A 76 -3.04 11.90 3.31
C MET A 76 -3.23 10.54 2.63
N CYS A 77 -4.19 9.77 3.12
CA CYS A 77 -4.69 8.53 2.54
C CYS A 77 -6.22 8.54 2.65
N SER A 78 -6.93 8.30 1.54
CA SER A 78 -8.39 8.35 1.48
C SER A 78 -8.98 7.06 0.91
N ARG A 79 -10.13 6.63 1.44
CA ARG A 79 -10.83 5.40 1.04
C ARG A 79 -12.00 5.71 0.10
N LEU A 80 -12.14 4.97 -0.99
CA LEU A 80 -13.35 5.02 -1.82
C LEU A 80 -14.49 4.32 -1.06
N ARG A 81 -15.66 4.96 -0.93
CA ARG A 81 -16.87 4.31 -0.38
C ARG A 81 -17.76 3.86 -1.53
#